data_AF-A0A839AGI4-F1
#
_entry.id   AF-A0A839AGI4-F1
#
_cell.length_a   1.000
_cell.length_b   1.000
_cell.length_c   1.000
_cell.angle_alpha   90.00
_cell.angle_beta   90.00
_cell.angle_gamma   90.00
#
_symmetry.space_group_name_H-M   'P 1'
#
loop_
_entity.id
_entity.type
_entity.pdbx_description
1 polymer ?
#
loop_
_entity_poly.entity_id
_entity_poly.type
_entity_poly.pdbx_seq_one_letter_code
_entity_poly.pdbx_strand_id
1 'polypeptide(L)'
;MSDDGEQFPSREEMIAALALGWFKGRATPPPTNAFAVSRLLRKHQSLASGYEEHKRLLSSLSDEELAERYRQTRGTWAAEMRAQIDRQESLMPWNSPQNRPDWDHWCRKDRWTIEEAVALSLGLSPHFATASKLERHASTSPSAREFIVRRDIALTAKRVHLIKDPLAPIDFVSWAEAKQFGLPEEMKTKLAEYGDRMRDWKAEYEWVDEENRLLRAKLETATEHPAGVLPPTNVSGASPADNEKPLGARERETLLKLLITMAVKKYRYDPNGTPGPAPRRIAEDMAELGFDVSDDTVRNHLKKARELLPGISRKN
;
A
#
# COMPACT_ATOMS: atom_id res chain seq x y z
N MET A 1 2.40 -35.80 3.86
CA MET A 1 2.91 -35.78 2.47
C MET A 1 2.42 -37.07 1.85
N SER A 2 1.22 -37.02 1.26
CA SER A 2 0.74 -38.12 0.45
C SER A 2 1.67 -38.19 -0.75
N ASP A 3 2.30 -39.33 -0.95
CA ASP A 3 2.93 -39.67 -2.21
C ASP A 3 1.77 -39.73 -3.20
N ASP A 4 1.50 -38.60 -3.89
CA ASP A 4 0.55 -38.54 -5.00
C ASP A 4 1.17 -39.41 -6.09
N GLY A 5 1.01 -40.72 -5.94
CA GLY A 5 1.59 -41.75 -6.78
C GLY A 5 1.28 -41.36 -8.21
N GLU A 6 2.32 -40.95 -8.92
CA GLU A 6 2.20 -40.34 -10.23
C GLU A 6 1.54 -41.37 -11.14
N GLN A 7 0.22 -41.24 -11.32
CA GLN A 7 -0.56 -42.25 -12.01
C GLN A 7 -0.14 -42.18 -13.48
N PHE A 8 0.75 -43.09 -13.87
CA PHE A 8 1.28 -43.10 -15.22
C PHE A 8 0.13 -43.32 -16.21
N PRO A 9 0.09 -42.54 -17.30
CA PRO A 9 -0.89 -42.76 -18.35
C PRO A 9 -0.75 -44.19 -18.90
N SER A 10 -1.85 -44.73 -19.40
CA SER A 10 -1.85 -46.05 -20.02
C SER A 10 -0.89 -46.11 -21.22
N ARG A 11 -0.45 -47.31 -21.58
CA ARG A 11 0.42 -47.55 -22.74
C ARG A 11 -0.13 -46.89 -24.01
N GLU A 12 -1.43 -47.01 -24.25
CA GLU A 12 -2.09 -46.41 -25.42
C GLU A 12 -2.04 -44.88 -25.40
N GLU A 13 -2.21 -44.27 -24.23
CA GLU A 13 -2.13 -42.82 -24.06
C GLU A 13 -0.70 -42.30 -24.27
N MET A 14 0.32 -43.02 -23.77
CA MET A 14 1.73 -42.67 -24.01
C MET A 14 2.08 -42.74 -25.51
N ILE A 15 1.67 -43.81 -26.20
CA ILE A 15 1.88 -43.97 -27.64
C ILE A 15 1.18 -42.85 -28.41
N ALA A 16 -0.08 -42.55 -28.08
CA ALA A 16 -0.83 -41.50 -28.75
C ALA A 16 -0.23 -40.11 -28.51
N ALA A 17 0.22 -39.82 -27.29
CA ALA A 17 0.86 -38.56 -26.93
C ALA A 17 2.18 -38.34 -27.68
N LEU A 18 3.04 -39.37 -27.73
CA LEU A 18 4.31 -39.32 -28.46
C LEU A 18 4.10 -39.18 -29.98
N ALA A 19 3.18 -39.98 -30.55
CA ALA A 19 2.86 -39.90 -31.96
C ALA A 19 2.29 -38.53 -32.36
N LEU A 20 1.40 -37.94 -31.55
CA LEU A 20 0.87 -36.61 -31.82
C LEU A 20 1.91 -35.50 -31.65
N GLY A 21 2.81 -35.61 -30.67
CA GLY A 21 3.90 -34.65 -30.43
C GLY A 21 4.88 -34.58 -31.60
N TRP A 22 5.14 -35.71 -32.26
CA TRP A 22 5.98 -35.77 -33.46
C TRP A 22 5.40 -34.96 -34.64
N PHE A 23 4.08 -35.00 -34.83
CA PHE A 23 3.41 -34.44 -36.01
C PHE A 23 3.09 -32.94 -35.94
N LYS A 24 2.82 -32.40 -34.75
CA LYS A 24 2.43 -30.98 -34.62
C LYS A 24 3.62 -30.01 -34.58
N GLY A 25 4.85 -30.53 -34.62
CA GLY A 25 6.01 -29.77 -34.15
C GLY A 25 5.87 -29.45 -32.66
N ARG A 26 6.94 -28.93 -32.06
CA ARG A 26 7.04 -28.68 -30.61
C ARG A 26 6.03 -27.65 -30.03
N ALA A 27 5.12 -27.12 -30.84
CA ALA A 27 4.29 -25.96 -30.51
C ALA A 27 3.04 -26.27 -29.66
N THR A 28 2.64 -27.53 -29.46
CA THR A 28 1.44 -27.84 -28.65
C THR A 28 1.69 -28.93 -27.61
N PRO A 29 1.08 -28.82 -26.42
CA PRO A 29 1.08 -29.88 -25.43
C PRO A 29 0.70 -31.24 -26.01
N PRO A 30 1.37 -32.33 -25.60
CA PRO A 30 0.75 -33.63 -25.71
C PRO A 30 -0.57 -33.56 -24.92
N PRO A 31 -1.70 -33.94 -25.54
CA PRO A 31 -2.99 -33.95 -24.85
C PRO A 31 -2.92 -34.83 -23.60
N THR A 32 -3.50 -34.34 -22.51
CA THR A 32 -3.45 -35.02 -21.19
C THR A 32 -4.59 -36.00 -20.97
N ASN A 33 -5.54 -36.12 -21.91
CA ASN A 33 -6.64 -37.07 -21.82
C ASN A 33 -7.02 -37.66 -23.19
N ALA A 34 -7.60 -38.86 -23.16
CA ALA A 34 -8.03 -39.61 -24.34
C ALA A 34 -9.04 -38.86 -25.24
N PHE A 35 -9.86 -37.98 -24.66
CA PHE A 35 -10.81 -37.15 -25.42
C PHE A 35 -10.11 -36.13 -26.31
N ALA A 36 -9.09 -35.44 -25.79
CA ALA A 36 -8.31 -34.47 -26.52
C ALA A 36 -7.48 -35.14 -27.64
N VAL A 37 -6.91 -36.33 -27.36
CA VAL A 37 -6.27 -37.19 -28.37
C VAL A 37 -7.24 -37.50 -29.51
N SER A 38 -8.43 -38.03 -29.19
CA SER A 38 -9.42 -38.45 -30.18
C SER A 38 -9.99 -37.29 -31.02
N ARG A 39 -10.10 -36.09 -30.43
CA ARG A 39 -10.51 -34.88 -31.16
C ARG A 39 -9.42 -34.43 -32.14
N LEU A 40 -8.15 -34.55 -31.75
CA LEU A 40 -7.01 -34.20 -32.60
C LEU A 40 -6.81 -35.17 -33.75
N LEU A 41 -6.94 -36.47 -33.52
CA LEU A 41 -6.86 -37.48 -34.58
C LEU A 41 -7.93 -37.26 -35.65
N ARG A 42 -9.16 -36.92 -35.25
CA ARG A 42 -10.24 -36.57 -36.21
C ARG A 42 -9.94 -35.33 -37.04
N LYS A 43 -9.27 -34.32 -36.45
CA LYS A 43 -8.91 -33.08 -37.15
C LYS A 43 -7.79 -33.29 -38.19
N HIS A 44 -6.98 -34.33 -38.04
CA HIS A 44 -5.79 -34.58 -38.85
C HIS A 44 -5.85 -35.91 -39.62
N GLN A 45 -6.99 -36.22 -40.24
CA GLN A 45 -7.14 -37.40 -41.11
C GLN A 45 -6.08 -37.49 -42.23
N SER A 46 -5.52 -36.36 -42.67
CA SER A 46 -4.45 -36.34 -43.68
C SER A 46 -3.07 -36.76 -43.16
N LEU A 47 -2.85 -36.81 -41.83
CA LEU A 47 -1.61 -37.30 -41.22
C LEU A 47 -1.65 -38.81 -40.92
N ALA A 48 -2.77 -39.48 -41.24
CA ALA A 48 -3.04 -40.86 -40.86
C ALA A 48 -1.95 -41.85 -41.32
N SER A 49 -1.37 -41.67 -42.51
CA SER A 49 -0.34 -42.59 -43.03
C SER A 49 0.92 -42.60 -42.17
N GLY A 50 1.47 -41.43 -41.85
CA GLY A 50 2.68 -41.35 -41.02
C GLY A 50 2.40 -41.59 -39.53
N TYR A 51 1.19 -41.25 -39.06
CA TYR A 51 0.76 -41.52 -37.70
C TYR A 51 0.71 -43.02 -37.40
N GLU A 52 0.12 -43.82 -38.29
CA GLU A 52 0.02 -45.27 -38.09
C GLU A 52 1.39 -45.96 -38.15
N GLU A 53 2.30 -45.51 -39.01
CA GLU A 53 3.67 -46.02 -39.06
C GLU A 53 4.42 -45.72 -37.76
N HIS A 54 4.36 -44.48 -37.27
CA HIS A 54 4.99 -44.09 -36.01
C HIS A 54 4.35 -44.79 -34.80
N LYS A 55 3.03 -44.94 -34.81
CA LYS A 55 2.29 -45.70 -33.78
C LYS A 55 2.75 -47.15 -33.74
N ARG A 56 2.91 -47.82 -34.90
CA ARG A 56 3.44 -49.20 -34.97
C ARG A 56 4.84 -49.29 -34.36
N LEU A 57 5.73 -48.35 -34.67
CA LEU A 57 7.08 -48.30 -34.10
C LEU A 57 7.08 -48.09 -32.58
N LEU A 58 6.16 -47.26 -32.06
CA LEU A 58 6.01 -47.08 -30.61
C LEU A 58 5.36 -48.28 -29.93
N SER A 59 4.43 -48.96 -30.61
CA SER A 59 3.79 -50.19 -30.12
C SER A 59 4.75 -51.37 -30.01
N SER A 60 5.89 -51.36 -30.73
CA SER A 60 6.91 -52.41 -30.62
C SER A 60 7.91 -52.20 -29.48
N LEU A 61 7.93 -51.03 -28.83
CA LEU A 61 8.83 -50.76 -27.69
C LEU A 61 8.35 -51.45 -26.42
N SER A 62 9.26 -51.77 -25.50
CA SER A 62 8.88 -52.22 -24.15
C SER A 62 8.12 -51.12 -23.38
N ASP A 63 7.39 -51.51 -22.32
CA ASP A 63 6.70 -50.54 -21.46
C ASP A 63 7.67 -49.56 -20.79
N GLU A 64 8.87 -50.03 -20.41
CA GLU A 64 9.89 -49.22 -19.77
C GLU A 64 10.50 -48.19 -20.73
N GLU A 65 10.85 -48.60 -21.95
CA GLU A 65 11.37 -47.68 -22.99
C GLU A 65 10.32 -46.64 -23.40
N LEU A 66 9.06 -47.05 -23.48
CA LEU A 66 7.95 -46.15 -23.80
C LEU A 66 7.74 -45.13 -22.68
N ALA A 67 7.73 -45.58 -21.42
CA ALA A 67 7.61 -44.71 -20.26
C ALA A 67 8.77 -43.71 -20.18
N GLU A 68 10.00 -44.15 -20.46
CA GLU A 68 11.18 -43.29 -20.47
C GLU A 68 11.12 -42.23 -21.58
N ARG A 69 10.79 -42.63 -22.81
CA ARG A 69 10.57 -41.66 -23.91
C ARG A 69 9.46 -40.66 -23.61
N TYR A 70 8.39 -41.13 -22.97
CA TYR A 70 7.28 -40.26 -22.56
C TYR A 70 7.75 -39.25 -21.51
N ARG A 71 8.46 -39.68 -20.45
CA ARG A 71 9.04 -38.79 -19.44
C ARG A 71 9.99 -37.75 -20.06
N GLN A 72 10.91 -38.18 -20.91
CA GLN A 72 11.85 -37.28 -21.59
C GLN A 72 11.12 -36.24 -22.43
N THR A 73 10.17 -36.68 -23.27
CA THR A 73 9.42 -35.77 -24.16
C THR A 73 8.56 -34.79 -23.36
N ARG A 74 7.89 -35.26 -22.30
CA ARG A 74 7.09 -34.43 -21.40
C ARG A 74 7.98 -33.44 -20.66
N GLY A 75 9.15 -33.87 -20.18
CA GLY A 75 10.14 -33.03 -19.51
C GLY A 75 10.67 -31.93 -20.43
N THR A 76 11.06 -32.27 -21.66
CA THR A 76 11.52 -31.27 -22.65
C THR A 76 10.41 -30.29 -22.98
N TRP A 77 9.17 -30.77 -23.16
CA TRP A 77 8.05 -29.90 -23.50
C TRP A 77 7.66 -28.98 -22.33
N ALA A 78 7.64 -29.49 -21.10
CA ALA A 78 7.42 -28.69 -19.90
C ALA A 78 8.51 -27.61 -19.75
N ALA A 79 9.77 -27.96 -20.00
CA ALA A 79 10.88 -27.01 -19.99
C ALA A 79 10.77 -25.94 -21.09
N GLU A 80 10.41 -26.34 -22.32
CA GLU A 80 10.19 -25.41 -23.44
C GLU A 80 9.00 -24.47 -23.18
N MET A 81 7.89 -24.99 -22.66
CA MET A 81 6.74 -24.19 -22.27
C MET A 81 7.06 -23.23 -21.15
N ARG A 82 7.79 -23.69 -20.13
CA ARG A 82 8.27 -22.82 -19.06
C ARG A 82 9.15 -21.72 -19.62
N ALA A 83 10.11 -22.04 -20.48
CA ALA A 83 10.95 -21.05 -21.16
C ALA A 83 10.15 -20.09 -22.06
N GLN A 84 9.05 -20.55 -22.66
CA GLN A 84 8.15 -19.69 -23.43
C GLN A 84 7.35 -18.75 -22.53
N ILE A 85 6.82 -19.24 -21.42
CA ILE A 85 6.15 -18.43 -20.39
C ILE A 85 7.14 -17.42 -19.83
N ASP A 86 8.35 -17.83 -19.45
CA ASP A 86 9.38 -16.95 -18.92
C ASP A 86 9.80 -15.89 -19.95
N ARG A 87 9.90 -16.25 -21.24
CA ARG A 87 10.14 -15.28 -22.32
C ARG A 87 8.97 -14.29 -22.44
N GLN A 88 7.73 -14.76 -22.50
CA GLN A 88 6.57 -13.87 -22.57
C GLN A 88 6.49 -12.96 -21.34
N GLU A 89 6.73 -13.52 -20.16
CA GLU A 89 6.76 -12.82 -18.89
C GLU A 89 7.85 -11.74 -18.90
N SER A 90 9.06 -12.04 -19.38
CA SER A 90 10.14 -11.05 -19.51
C SER A 90 9.82 -9.88 -20.46
N LEU A 91 8.91 -10.09 -21.41
CA LEU A 91 8.44 -9.06 -22.34
C LEU A 91 7.29 -8.22 -21.75
N MET A 92 6.71 -8.62 -20.61
CA MET A 92 5.63 -7.86 -20.00
C MET A 92 6.13 -6.50 -19.53
N PRO A 93 5.34 -5.41 -19.70
CA PRO A 93 5.79 -4.07 -19.37
C PRO A 93 6.32 -3.94 -17.95
N TRP A 94 5.71 -4.58 -16.96
CA TRP A 94 6.16 -4.50 -15.55
C TRP A 94 7.43 -5.29 -15.23
N ASN A 95 7.90 -6.17 -16.11
CA ASN A 95 9.14 -6.92 -15.93
C ASN A 95 10.34 -6.30 -16.66
N SER A 96 10.13 -5.21 -17.40
CA SER A 96 11.21 -4.46 -18.01
C SER A 96 12.16 -3.94 -16.91
N PRO A 97 13.50 -4.05 -17.07
CA PRO A 97 14.47 -3.54 -16.09
C PRO A 97 14.28 -2.06 -15.76
N GLN A 98 13.80 -1.25 -16.72
CA GLN A 98 13.53 0.18 -16.53
C GLN A 98 12.31 0.45 -15.64
N ASN A 99 11.44 -0.55 -15.47
CA ASN A 99 10.19 -0.47 -14.72
C ASN A 99 10.31 -1.13 -13.35
N ARG A 100 11.53 -1.38 -12.87
CA ARG A 100 11.77 -1.82 -11.49
C ARG A 100 11.38 -0.72 -10.50
N PRO A 101 10.97 -1.09 -9.27
CA PRO A 101 10.73 -0.10 -8.22
C PRO A 101 11.97 0.74 -7.96
N ASP A 102 11.79 2.05 -7.87
CA ASP A 102 12.77 2.92 -7.21
C ASP A 102 12.66 2.69 -5.70
N TRP A 103 13.50 1.80 -5.18
CA TRP A 103 13.46 1.42 -3.77
C TRP A 103 13.73 2.60 -2.84
N ASP A 104 14.55 3.58 -3.25
CA ASP A 104 14.81 4.76 -2.42
C ASP A 104 13.56 5.64 -2.31
N HIS A 105 12.82 5.82 -3.41
CA HIS A 105 11.53 6.52 -3.37
C HIS A 105 10.49 5.76 -2.53
N TRP A 106 10.30 4.47 -2.78
CA TRP A 106 9.24 3.69 -2.14
C TRP A 106 9.48 3.43 -0.66
N CYS A 107 10.72 3.20 -0.23
CA CYS A 107 11.05 3.00 1.18
C CYS A 107 10.99 4.30 2.00
N ARG A 108 11.10 5.48 1.37
CA ARG A 108 10.88 6.78 2.03
C ARG A 108 9.41 7.13 2.21
N LYS A 109 8.51 6.46 1.50
CA LYS A 109 7.08 6.78 1.56
C LYS A 109 6.49 6.30 2.89
N ASP A 110 5.92 7.23 3.66
CA ASP A 110 5.38 6.94 5.01
C ASP A 110 4.32 5.83 5.04
N ARG A 111 3.53 5.75 3.97
CA ARG A 111 2.41 4.81 3.85
C ARG A 111 2.27 4.28 2.44
N TRP A 112 1.97 2.99 2.31
CA TRP A 112 1.59 2.33 1.07
C TRP A 112 0.10 2.01 1.07
N THR A 113 -0.52 2.00 -0.09
CA THR A 113 -1.79 1.26 -0.25
C THR A 113 -1.49 -0.24 -0.27
N ILE A 114 -2.51 -1.07 -0.03
CA ILE A 114 -2.35 -2.53 -0.14
C ILE A 114 -1.86 -2.95 -1.54
N GLU A 115 -2.37 -2.31 -2.60
CA GLU A 115 -1.95 -2.65 -3.96
C GLU A 115 -0.48 -2.31 -4.23
N GLU A 116 -0.02 -1.15 -3.75
CA GLU A 116 1.38 -0.75 -3.84
C GLU A 116 2.27 -1.73 -3.08
N ALA A 117 1.90 -2.06 -1.83
CA ALA A 117 2.65 -2.97 -0.99
C ALA A 117 2.76 -4.38 -1.62
N VAL A 118 1.66 -4.89 -2.17
CA VAL A 118 1.66 -6.20 -2.85
C VAL A 118 2.49 -6.18 -4.14
N ALA A 119 2.40 -5.12 -4.95
CA ALA A 119 3.25 -4.97 -6.13
C ALA A 119 4.75 -4.93 -5.75
N LEU A 120 5.11 -4.14 -4.74
CA LEU A 120 6.48 -4.06 -4.23
C LEU A 120 6.96 -5.40 -3.66
N SER A 121 6.08 -6.18 -3.01
CA SER A 121 6.40 -7.52 -2.52
C SER A 121 6.79 -8.51 -3.62
N LEU A 122 6.44 -8.21 -4.87
CA LEU A 122 6.78 -8.99 -6.06
C LEU A 122 7.96 -8.38 -6.84
N GLY A 123 8.56 -7.30 -6.34
CA GLY A 123 9.58 -6.56 -7.06
C GLY A 123 9.04 -5.78 -8.26
N LEU A 124 7.73 -5.48 -8.28
CA LEU A 124 7.07 -4.76 -9.37
C LEU A 124 6.83 -3.30 -8.98
N SER A 125 7.09 -2.37 -9.90
CA SER A 125 6.80 -0.96 -9.67
C SER A 125 5.28 -0.69 -9.75
N PRO A 126 4.67 -0.11 -8.70
CA PRO A 126 3.23 0.18 -8.68
C PRO A 126 2.74 1.08 -9.83
N HIS A 127 3.62 1.88 -10.43
CA HIS A 127 3.30 2.74 -11.59
C HIS A 127 2.96 1.92 -12.85
N PHE A 128 3.62 0.78 -13.03
CA PHE A 128 3.46 -0.06 -14.23
C PHE A 128 2.56 -1.27 -13.96
N ALA A 129 2.60 -1.79 -12.74
CA ALA A 129 1.91 -3.00 -12.30
C ALA A 129 0.60 -2.67 -11.56
N THR A 130 -0.30 -1.92 -12.21
CA THR A 130 -1.61 -1.59 -11.61
C THR A 130 -2.53 -2.81 -11.57
N ALA A 131 -3.40 -2.88 -10.56
CA ALA A 131 -4.38 -3.96 -10.40
C ALA A 131 -5.15 -4.28 -11.69
N SER A 132 -5.70 -3.27 -12.36
CA SER A 132 -6.49 -3.46 -13.58
C SER A 132 -5.68 -4.02 -14.75
N LYS A 133 -4.37 -3.74 -14.83
CA LYS A 133 -3.51 -4.32 -15.87
C LYS A 133 -3.21 -5.78 -15.54
N LEU A 134 -2.83 -6.07 -14.30
CA LEU A 134 -2.49 -7.43 -13.87
C LEU A 134 -3.71 -8.35 -13.95
N GLU A 135 -4.91 -7.91 -13.56
CA GLU A 135 -6.15 -8.70 -13.67
C GLU A 135 -6.44 -9.18 -15.09
N ARG A 136 -6.18 -8.35 -16.11
CA ARG A 136 -6.36 -8.73 -17.52
C ARG A 136 -5.41 -9.83 -17.97
N HIS A 137 -4.28 -10.01 -17.26
CA HIS A 137 -3.24 -10.96 -17.60
C HIS A 137 -3.11 -12.12 -16.58
N ALA A 138 -4.05 -12.25 -15.63
CA ALA A 138 -4.03 -13.28 -14.59
C ALA A 138 -3.97 -14.73 -15.11
N SER A 139 -4.56 -14.96 -16.29
CA SER A 139 -4.60 -16.28 -16.91
C SER A 139 -3.27 -16.64 -17.59
N THR A 140 -2.53 -15.66 -18.09
CA THR A 140 -1.33 -15.87 -18.91
C THR A 140 -0.01 -15.57 -18.19
N SER A 141 -0.01 -14.61 -17.26
CA SER A 141 1.19 -14.17 -16.53
C SER A 141 1.22 -14.76 -15.12
N PRO A 142 2.28 -15.53 -14.76
CA PRO A 142 2.47 -16.01 -13.39
C PRO A 142 2.53 -14.88 -12.36
N SER A 143 3.22 -13.77 -12.66
CA SER A 143 3.34 -12.64 -11.72
C SER A 143 2.01 -11.94 -11.49
N ALA A 144 1.19 -11.81 -12.54
CA ALA A 144 -0.15 -11.25 -12.40
C ALA A 144 -1.06 -12.13 -11.53
N ARG A 145 -0.97 -13.45 -11.69
CA ARG A 145 -1.70 -14.40 -10.84
C ARG A 145 -1.27 -14.31 -9.39
N GLU A 146 0.03 -14.30 -9.14
CA GLU A 146 0.60 -14.18 -7.79
C GLU A 146 0.18 -12.87 -7.12
N PHE A 147 0.19 -11.75 -7.86
CA PHE A 147 -0.30 -10.47 -7.37
C PHE A 147 -1.75 -10.55 -6.87
N ILE A 148 -2.64 -11.18 -7.65
CA ILE A 148 -4.05 -11.30 -7.30
C ILE A 148 -4.23 -12.13 -6.04
N VAL A 149 -3.51 -13.25 -5.93
CA VAL A 149 -3.54 -14.12 -4.74
C VAL A 149 -3.07 -13.36 -3.51
N ARG A 150 -1.90 -12.71 -3.56
CA ARG A 150 -1.37 -11.93 -2.43
C ARG A 150 -2.27 -10.76 -2.06
N ARG A 151 -2.85 -10.08 -3.05
CA ARG A 151 -3.80 -8.97 -2.83
C ARG A 151 -5.06 -9.45 -2.13
N ASP A 152 -5.64 -10.57 -2.52
CA ASP A 152 -6.84 -11.11 -1.87
C ASP A 152 -6.57 -11.49 -0.40
N ILE A 153 -5.40 -12.08 -0.11
CA ILE A 153 -4.95 -12.37 1.25
C ILE A 153 -4.80 -11.06 2.06
N ALA A 154 -4.17 -10.04 1.49
CA ALA A 154 -4.00 -8.73 2.14
C ALA A 154 -5.34 -8.02 2.39
N LEU A 155 -6.26 -8.02 1.42
CA LEU A 155 -7.60 -7.45 1.58
C LEU A 155 -8.42 -8.19 2.64
N THR A 156 -8.25 -9.50 2.75
CA THR A 156 -8.85 -10.29 3.83
C THR A 156 -8.26 -9.91 5.18
N ALA A 157 -6.94 -9.75 5.28
CA ALA A 157 -6.28 -9.26 6.50
C ALA A 157 -6.75 -7.85 6.91
N LYS A 158 -6.99 -6.95 5.94
CA LYS A 158 -7.60 -5.64 6.18
C LYS A 158 -9.00 -5.75 6.77
N ARG A 159 -9.85 -6.62 6.22
CA ARG A 159 -11.24 -6.83 6.71
C ARG A 159 -11.30 -7.27 8.17
N VAL A 160 -10.31 -8.02 8.63
CA VAL A 160 -10.19 -8.46 10.03
C VAL A 160 -9.30 -7.55 10.88
N HIS A 161 -8.96 -6.35 10.37
CA HIS A 161 -8.14 -5.35 11.06
C HIS A 161 -6.73 -5.81 11.48
N LEU A 162 -6.17 -6.84 10.84
CA LEU A 162 -4.79 -7.27 11.07
C LEU A 162 -3.77 -6.29 10.45
N ILE A 163 -4.14 -5.64 9.35
CA ILE A 163 -3.36 -4.59 8.70
C ILE A 163 -4.25 -3.39 8.38
N LYS A 164 -3.64 -2.21 8.25
CA LYS A 164 -4.31 -0.95 7.88
C LYS A 164 -4.25 -0.73 6.36
N ASP A 165 -5.00 0.25 5.88
CA ASP A 165 -4.88 0.74 4.51
C ASP A 165 -5.22 2.24 4.48
N PRO A 166 -4.24 3.12 4.22
CA PRO A 166 -2.85 2.80 3.88
C PRO A 166 -2.04 2.33 5.12
N LEU A 167 -0.97 1.55 4.91
CA LEU A 167 -0.12 0.98 5.98
C LEU A 167 1.35 1.38 5.89
N ALA A 168 2.07 1.33 7.02
CA ALA A 168 3.50 1.62 7.02
C ALA A 168 4.28 0.49 6.31
N PRO A 169 5.38 0.83 5.61
CA PRO A 169 6.26 -0.16 4.98
C PRO A 169 6.71 -1.29 5.92
N ILE A 170 7.13 -0.94 7.14
CA ILE A 170 7.65 -1.88 8.15
C ILE A 170 6.55 -2.83 8.63
N ASP A 171 5.33 -2.32 8.82
CA ASP A 171 4.18 -3.13 9.23
C ASP A 171 3.83 -4.17 8.16
N PHE A 172 3.86 -3.77 6.88
CA PHE A 172 3.61 -4.69 5.76
C PHE A 172 4.67 -5.77 5.65
N VAL A 173 5.97 -5.42 5.74
CA VAL A 173 7.06 -6.41 5.66
C VAL A 173 6.94 -7.44 6.78
N SER A 174 6.72 -6.99 8.02
CA SER A 174 6.56 -7.88 9.17
C SER A 174 5.37 -8.83 8.99
N TRP A 175 4.24 -8.31 8.51
CA TRP A 175 3.05 -9.11 8.20
C TRP A 175 3.32 -10.12 7.06
N ALA A 176 3.98 -9.70 5.99
CA ALA A 176 4.26 -10.53 4.82
C ALA A 176 5.25 -11.66 5.15
N GLU A 177 6.26 -11.41 5.98
CA GLU A 177 7.18 -12.44 6.48
C GLU A 177 6.45 -13.47 7.36
N ALA A 178 5.54 -13.02 8.23
CA ALA A 178 4.70 -13.93 9.01
C ALA A 178 3.77 -14.81 8.13
N LYS A 179 3.46 -14.36 6.91
CA LYS A 179 2.74 -15.12 5.88
C LYS A 179 3.65 -15.93 4.95
N GLN A 180 4.96 -15.92 5.17
CA GLN A 180 5.97 -16.58 4.35
C GLN A 180 5.95 -16.13 2.89
N PHE A 181 5.59 -14.86 2.65
CA PHE A 181 5.72 -14.28 1.32
C PHE A 181 7.20 -14.07 1.00
N GLY A 182 7.63 -14.53 -0.17
CA GLY A 182 8.95 -14.16 -0.69
C GLY A 182 8.98 -12.67 -0.99
N LEU A 183 9.84 -11.94 -0.27
CA LEU A 183 10.08 -10.51 -0.42
C LEU A 183 11.45 -10.25 -1.07
N PRO A 184 11.59 -9.25 -1.95
CA PRO A 184 12.88 -8.89 -2.52
C PRO A 184 13.90 -8.45 -1.46
N GLU A 185 15.12 -8.98 -1.53
CA GLU A 185 16.21 -8.62 -0.59
C GLU A 185 16.57 -7.13 -0.67
N GLU A 186 16.51 -6.55 -1.87
CA GLU A 186 16.75 -5.11 -2.10
C GLU A 186 15.79 -4.24 -1.27
N MET A 187 14.51 -4.61 -1.22
CA MET A 187 13.48 -3.93 -0.44
C MET A 187 13.76 -4.03 1.06
N LYS A 188 14.09 -5.23 1.55
CA LYS A 188 14.40 -5.47 2.97
C LYS A 188 15.64 -4.69 3.41
N THR A 189 16.69 -4.72 2.60
CA THR A 189 17.95 -3.99 2.87
C THR A 189 17.69 -2.49 2.96
N LYS A 190 16.99 -1.93 1.97
CA LYS A 190 16.64 -0.50 1.96
C LYS A 190 15.74 -0.11 3.12
N LEU A 191 14.73 -0.91 3.45
CA LEU A 191 13.89 -0.65 4.60
C LEU A 191 14.61 -0.77 5.94
N ALA A 192 15.64 -1.62 6.05
CA ALA A 192 16.50 -1.64 7.24
C ALA A 192 17.29 -0.33 7.36
N GLU A 193 17.90 0.15 6.27
CA GLU A 193 18.61 1.43 6.23
C GLU A 193 17.71 2.62 6.62
N TYR A 194 16.48 2.67 6.11
CA TYR A 194 15.51 3.72 6.47
C TYR A 194 14.88 3.49 7.85
N GLY A 195 14.67 2.24 8.24
CA GLY A 195 14.07 1.83 9.50
C GLY A 195 14.94 2.19 10.69
N ASP A 196 16.26 2.06 10.57
CA ASP A 196 17.20 2.52 11.58
C ASP A 196 17.17 4.04 11.72
N ARG A 197 17.17 4.77 10.60
CA ARG A 197 16.96 6.23 10.60
C ARG A 197 15.60 6.62 11.19
N MET A 198 14.57 5.78 11.03
CA MET A 198 13.26 6.01 11.64
C MET A 198 13.20 5.67 13.13
N ARG A 199 13.92 4.63 13.58
CA ARG A 199 14.02 4.32 15.01
C ARG A 199 14.77 5.42 15.74
N ASP A 200 15.76 6.02 15.12
CA ASP A 200 16.49 7.14 15.70
C ASP A 200 15.57 8.32 16.00
N TRP A 201 14.65 8.72 15.10
CA TRP A 201 13.73 9.84 15.43
C TRP A 201 12.75 9.51 16.55
N LYS A 202 12.35 8.24 16.71
CA LYS A 202 11.49 7.84 17.82
C LYS A 202 12.25 7.88 19.14
N ALA A 203 13.47 7.34 19.18
CA ALA A 203 14.35 7.43 20.35
C ALA A 203 14.68 8.89 20.69
N GLU A 204 14.91 9.73 19.68
CA GLU A 204 15.17 11.16 19.85
C GLU A 204 13.91 11.91 20.33
N TYR A 205 12.73 11.55 19.85
CA TYR A 205 11.46 12.06 20.38
C TYR A 205 11.25 11.66 21.86
N GLU A 206 11.47 10.38 22.19
CA GLU A 206 11.36 9.88 23.57
C GLU A 206 12.37 10.58 24.50
N TRP A 207 13.58 10.86 24.01
CA TRP A 207 14.58 11.65 24.73
C TRP A 207 14.13 13.11 24.95
N VAL A 208 13.62 13.77 23.90
CA VAL A 208 13.10 15.15 24.00
C VAL A 208 11.89 15.24 24.93
N ASP A 209 11.00 14.25 24.93
CA ASP A 209 9.83 14.21 25.81
C ASP A 209 10.25 14.05 27.28
N GLU A 210 11.22 13.17 27.55
CA GLU A 210 11.79 13.00 28.89
C GLU A 210 12.50 14.27 29.39
N GLU A 211 13.28 14.92 28.53
CA GLU A 211 13.92 16.20 28.86
C GLU A 211 12.89 17.28 29.17
N ASN A 212 11.84 17.40 28.34
CA ASN A 212 10.74 18.35 28.58
C ASN A 212 10.01 18.05 29.89
N ARG A 213 9.80 16.78 30.21
CA ARG A 213 9.22 16.35 31.49
C ARG A 213 10.07 16.80 32.67
N LEU A 214 11.39 16.59 32.60
CA LEU A 214 12.33 17.01 33.63
C LEU A 214 12.41 18.54 33.75
N LEU A 215 12.41 19.27 32.65
CA LEU A 215 12.41 20.73 32.64
C LEU A 215 11.12 21.30 33.27
N ARG A 216 9.96 20.70 32.99
CA ARG A 216 8.69 21.08 33.62
C ARG A 216 8.71 20.85 35.13
N ALA A 217 9.21 19.70 35.59
CA ALA A 217 9.36 19.42 37.02
C ALA A 217 10.33 20.40 37.72
N LYS A 218 11.42 20.80 37.04
CA LYS A 218 12.34 21.84 37.55
C LYS A 218 11.70 23.21 37.64
N LEU A 219 10.86 23.58 36.66
CA LEU A 219 10.09 24.84 36.69
C LEU A 219 9.11 24.85 37.87
N GLU A 220 8.41 23.75 38.10
CA GLU A 220 7.43 23.61 39.18
C GLU A 220 8.10 23.73 40.57
N THR A 221 9.20 23.02 40.78
CA THR A 221 10.00 23.10 42.03
C THR A 221 10.67 24.48 42.24
N ALA A 222 11.03 25.17 41.17
CA ALA A 222 11.55 26.54 41.23
C ALA A 222 10.45 27.57 41.58
N THR A 223 9.20 27.32 41.16
CA THR A 223 8.04 28.13 41.57
C THR A 223 7.56 27.82 42.99
N GLU A 224 7.84 26.61 43.51
CA GLU A 224 7.50 26.22 44.88
C GLU A 224 8.49 26.73 45.94
N HIS A 225 9.64 27.29 45.56
CA HIS A 225 10.44 28.08 46.49
C HIS A 225 9.71 29.40 46.76
N PRO A 226 9.17 29.61 47.97
CA PRO A 226 8.45 30.82 48.28
C PRO A 226 9.41 31.99 48.19
N ALA A 227 9.16 32.87 47.23
CA ALA A 227 9.69 34.21 47.22
C ALA A 227 9.52 34.77 48.64
N GLY A 228 10.64 34.93 49.34
CA GLY A 228 10.67 35.58 50.63
C GLY A 228 10.00 36.94 50.49
N VAL A 229 8.87 37.08 51.17
CA VAL A 229 8.43 38.28 51.91
C VAL A 229 8.90 39.59 51.25
N LEU A 230 8.18 40.02 50.20
CA LEU A 230 8.01 41.44 50.00
C LEU A 230 6.87 41.90 50.94
N PRO A 231 7.05 43.01 51.66
CA PRO A 231 6.13 43.43 52.71
C PRO A 231 4.74 43.75 52.13
N PRO A 232 3.67 43.52 52.91
CA PRO A 232 2.31 43.75 52.47
C PRO A 232 2.05 45.26 52.36
N THR A 233 2.23 45.82 51.16
CA THR A 233 1.50 47.03 50.79
C THR A 233 0.04 46.66 50.66
N ASN A 234 -0.71 47.08 51.66
CA ASN A 234 -2.15 47.13 51.77
C ASN A 234 -2.83 47.48 50.43
N VAL A 235 -3.33 46.47 49.71
CA VAL A 235 -4.29 46.67 48.61
C VAL A 235 -5.53 45.86 48.94
N SER A 236 -6.52 46.62 49.39
CA SER A 236 -7.87 46.18 49.73
C SER A 236 -8.56 45.55 48.52
N GLY A 237 -9.08 44.34 48.69
CA GLY A 237 -10.21 43.76 47.94
C GLY A 237 -10.10 43.72 46.42
N ALA A 238 -9.47 42.69 45.86
CA ALA A 238 -9.64 42.32 44.46
C ALA A 238 -9.92 40.82 44.34
N SER A 239 -11.05 40.51 43.70
CA SER A 239 -11.52 39.17 43.35
C SER A 239 -10.46 38.40 42.54
N PRO A 240 -10.33 37.06 42.65
CA PRO A 240 -9.32 36.26 41.93
C PRO A 240 -9.51 36.19 40.39
N ALA A 241 -10.27 37.10 39.79
CA ALA A 241 -10.49 37.22 38.36
C ALA A 241 -9.48 38.13 37.63
N ASP A 242 -8.62 38.88 38.34
CA ASP A 242 -7.80 39.95 37.75
C ASP A 242 -6.32 39.61 37.46
N ASN A 243 -5.90 38.34 37.57
CA ASN A 243 -4.52 37.94 37.29
C ASN A 243 -4.28 37.44 35.84
N GLU A 244 -5.24 37.62 34.95
CA GLU A 244 -5.00 37.42 33.52
C GLU A 244 -4.14 38.57 32.99
N LYS A 245 -2.84 38.29 32.78
CA LYS A 245 -1.98 39.21 32.03
C LYS A 245 -2.67 39.49 30.68
N PRO A 246 -2.94 40.76 30.34
CA PRO A 246 -3.59 41.08 29.08
C PRO A 246 -2.75 40.53 27.93
N LEU A 247 -3.37 39.75 27.05
CA LEU A 247 -2.69 39.14 25.89
C LEU A 247 -1.83 40.17 25.15
N GLY A 248 -0.59 39.79 24.86
CA GLY A 248 0.34 40.65 24.12
C GLY A 248 -0.27 41.04 22.77
N ALA A 249 0.07 42.22 22.24
CA ALA A 249 -0.46 42.68 20.96
C ALA A 249 -0.22 41.65 19.83
N ARG A 250 0.97 41.03 19.81
CA ARG A 250 1.35 39.99 18.85
C ARG A 250 0.53 38.70 19.00
N GLU A 251 0.20 38.31 20.22
CA GLU A 251 -0.61 37.12 20.51
C GLU A 251 -2.06 37.34 20.06
N ARG A 252 -2.63 38.51 20.36
CA ARG A 252 -3.97 38.91 19.89
C ARG A 252 -4.05 38.91 18.37
N GLU A 253 -3.06 39.46 17.68
CA GLU A 253 -3.01 39.42 16.21
C GLU A 253 -2.93 38.00 15.66
N THR A 254 -2.13 37.13 16.29
CA THR A 254 -2.00 35.72 15.88
C THR A 254 -3.33 34.98 16.05
N LEU A 255 -4.01 35.18 17.18
CA LEU A 255 -5.33 34.59 17.45
C LEU A 255 -6.38 35.05 16.43
N LEU A 256 -6.41 36.36 16.13
CA LEU A 256 -7.32 36.91 15.13
C LEU A 256 -7.06 36.34 13.73
N LYS A 257 -5.79 36.17 13.33
CA LYS A 257 -5.42 35.54 12.04
C LYS A 257 -5.86 34.08 11.95
N LEU A 258 -5.76 33.32 13.04
CA LEU A 258 -6.26 31.94 13.10
C LEU A 258 -7.79 31.91 12.97
N LEU A 259 -8.47 32.76 13.74
CA LEU A 259 -9.94 32.85 13.74
C LEU A 259 -10.49 33.15 12.34
N ILE A 260 -9.96 34.18 11.66
CA ILE A 260 -10.43 34.54 10.31
C ILE A 260 -10.15 33.44 9.29
N THR A 261 -9.00 32.76 9.39
CA THR A 261 -8.65 31.67 8.47
C THR A 261 -9.62 30.50 8.60
N MET A 262 -9.98 30.12 9.83
CA MET A 262 -10.98 29.07 10.09
C MET A 262 -12.37 29.48 9.61
N ALA A 263 -12.77 30.73 9.86
CA ALA A 263 -14.05 31.28 9.42
C ALA A 263 -14.22 31.22 7.89
N VAL A 264 -13.19 31.61 7.13
CA VAL A 264 -13.20 31.56 5.66
C VAL A 264 -13.24 30.11 5.16
N LYS A 265 -12.39 29.22 5.70
CA LYS A 265 -12.27 27.84 5.21
C LYS A 265 -13.48 26.97 5.55
N LYS A 266 -13.92 26.97 6.80
CA LYS A 266 -14.99 26.08 7.31
C LYS A 266 -16.38 26.69 7.11
N TYR A 267 -16.57 27.95 7.48
CA TYR A 267 -17.90 28.58 7.52
C TYR A 267 -18.22 29.42 6.28
N ARG A 268 -17.31 29.47 5.30
CA ARG A 268 -17.44 30.26 4.08
C ARG A 268 -17.67 31.76 4.37
N TYR A 269 -17.05 32.26 5.44
CA TYR A 269 -17.07 33.70 5.72
C TYR A 269 -16.38 34.47 4.60
N ASP A 270 -17.04 35.50 4.07
CA ASP A 270 -16.46 36.42 3.11
C ASP A 270 -16.01 37.71 3.82
N PRO A 271 -14.70 37.99 3.92
CA PRO A 271 -14.22 39.21 4.56
C PRO A 271 -14.54 40.47 3.74
N ASN A 272 -14.71 40.36 2.42
CA ASN A 272 -14.90 41.50 1.52
C ASN A 272 -16.38 41.76 1.17
N GLY A 273 -17.27 40.82 1.53
CA GLY A 273 -18.68 40.85 1.15
C GLY A 273 -19.64 41.37 2.21
N THR A 274 -20.92 41.29 1.88
CA THR A 274 -22.05 41.58 2.77
C THR A 274 -22.06 40.61 3.97
N PRO A 275 -22.47 41.02 5.18
CA PRO A 275 -22.54 40.14 6.34
C PRO A 275 -23.35 38.86 6.05
N GLY A 276 -22.65 37.72 5.97
CA GLY A 276 -23.25 36.41 5.76
C GLY A 276 -23.64 35.70 7.06
N PRO A 277 -24.19 34.47 7.00
CA PRO A 277 -24.65 33.70 8.17
C PRO A 277 -23.51 33.06 8.98
N ALA A 278 -22.24 33.27 8.61
CA ALA A 278 -21.10 32.61 9.24
C ALA A 278 -20.95 32.93 10.75
N PRO A 279 -21.09 34.21 11.19
CA PRO A 279 -21.00 34.54 12.62
C PRO A 279 -22.01 33.77 13.49
N ARG A 280 -23.27 33.63 13.03
CA ARG A 280 -24.30 32.84 13.71
C ARG A 280 -23.93 31.35 13.80
N ARG A 281 -23.45 30.75 12.71
CA ARG A 281 -23.04 29.32 12.71
C ARG A 281 -21.87 29.05 13.64
N ILE A 282 -20.92 29.99 13.73
CA ILE A 282 -19.80 29.88 14.67
C ILE A 282 -20.31 29.94 16.12
N ALA A 283 -21.24 30.85 16.42
CA ALA A 283 -21.87 30.94 17.74
C ALA A 283 -22.63 29.65 18.11
N GLU A 284 -23.38 29.07 17.16
CA GLU A 284 -24.07 27.78 17.33
C GLU A 284 -23.07 26.63 17.61
N ASP A 285 -22.00 26.48 16.82
CA ASP A 285 -20.94 25.47 17.06
C ASP A 285 -20.23 25.67 18.41
N MET A 286 -20.04 26.92 18.86
CA MET A 286 -19.43 27.20 20.17
C MET A 286 -20.37 26.84 21.32
N ALA A 287 -21.67 27.10 21.17
CA ALA A 287 -22.68 26.73 22.15
C ALA A 287 -22.79 25.20 22.30
N GLU A 288 -22.67 24.44 21.20
CA GLU A 288 -22.62 22.96 21.24
C GLU A 288 -21.42 22.44 22.05
N LEU A 289 -20.33 23.20 22.14
CA LEU A 289 -19.14 22.90 22.94
C LEU A 289 -19.19 23.46 24.37
N GLY A 290 -20.31 24.08 24.77
CA GLY A 290 -20.49 24.66 26.10
C GLY A 290 -19.95 26.08 26.28
N PHE A 291 -19.62 26.79 25.18
CA PHE A 291 -19.20 28.18 25.21
C PHE A 291 -20.33 29.10 24.75
N ASP A 292 -20.91 29.87 25.67
CA ASP A 292 -21.96 30.83 25.34
C ASP A 292 -21.36 32.14 24.81
N VAL A 293 -21.38 32.30 23.48
CA VAL A 293 -20.89 33.51 22.79
C VAL A 293 -21.95 33.98 21.81
N SER A 294 -22.33 35.26 21.90
CA SER A 294 -23.33 35.82 20.99
C SER A 294 -22.82 36.00 19.57
N ASP A 295 -23.72 35.89 18.58
CA ASP A 295 -23.45 36.16 17.16
C ASP A 295 -22.78 37.54 16.95
N ASP A 296 -23.24 38.57 17.67
CA ASP A 296 -22.65 39.92 17.62
C ASP A 296 -21.20 39.97 18.11
N THR A 297 -20.86 39.18 19.14
CA THR A 297 -19.49 39.08 19.65
C THR A 297 -18.58 38.46 18.59
N VAL A 298 -19.00 37.35 17.98
CA VAL A 298 -18.27 36.71 16.87
C VAL A 298 -18.10 37.69 15.71
N ARG A 299 -19.15 38.41 15.32
CA ARG A 299 -19.11 39.41 14.25
C ARG A 299 -18.09 40.52 14.53
N ASN A 300 -18.00 40.98 15.78
CA ASN A 300 -17.03 41.99 16.19
C ASN A 300 -15.59 41.47 16.13
N HIS A 301 -15.33 40.22 16.53
CA HIS A 301 -14.01 39.62 16.41
C HIS A 301 -13.59 39.38 14.96
N LEU A 302 -14.51 38.93 14.10
CA LEU A 302 -14.22 38.75 12.67
C LEU A 302 -13.95 40.09 11.96
N LYS A 303 -14.66 41.18 12.34
CA LYS A 303 -14.36 42.53 11.84
C LYS A 303 -12.94 42.97 12.21
N LYS A 304 -12.51 42.79 13.46
CA LYS A 304 -11.14 43.09 13.89
C LYS A 304 -10.11 42.23 13.16
N ALA A 305 -10.41 40.94 12.99
CA ALA A 305 -9.51 40.02 12.31
C ALA A 305 -9.36 40.31 10.81
N ARG A 306 -10.42 40.83 10.17
CA ARG A 306 -10.38 41.27 8.77
C ARG A 306 -9.29 42.30 8.52
N GLU A 307 -9.06 43.23 9.45
CA GLU A 307 -8.07 44.30 9.32
C GLU A 307 -6.62 43.78 9.20
N LEU A 308 -6.38 42.51 9.55
CA LEU A 308 -5.06 41.86 9.52
C LEU A 308 -4.80 41.05 8.24
N LEU A 309 -5.76 40.96 7.31
CA LEU A 309 -5.58 40.20 6.07
C LEU A 309 -4.82 41.03 5.01
N PRO A 310 -3.74 40.49 4.41
CA PRO A 310 -3.01 41.16 3.34
C PRO A 310 -3.88 41.24 2.08
N GLY A 311 -4.06 42.45 1.52
CA GLY A 311 -4.82 42.68 0.28
C GLY A 311 -6.14 43.43 0.45
N ILE A 312 -6.59 43.67 1.69
CA ILE A 312 -7.71 44.59 1.96
C ILE A 312 -7.11 45.99 2.15
N SER A 313 -6.86 46.69 1.04
CA SER A 313 -6.32 48.06 1.07
C SER A 313 -7.15 48.95 2.00
N ARG A 314 -6.50 49.54 3.01
CA ARG A 314 -7.07 50.65 3.79
C ARG A 314 -7.32 51.81 2.82
N LYS A 315 -8.53 51.90 2.26
CA LYS A 315 -9.00 53.17 1.71
C LYS A 315 -9.27 54.06 2.91
N ASN A 316 -8.30 54.91 3.21
CA ASN A 316 -8.50 56.09 4.05
C ASN A 316 -9.56 57.01 3.43
#